data_AF-A0A0F9J2F8-F1
#
_entry.id   AF-A0A0F9J2F8-F1
#
_cell.length_a   1.000
_cell.length_b   1.000
_cell.length_c   1.000
_cell.angle_alpha   90.00
_cell.angle_beta   90.00
_cell.angle_gamma   90.00
#
_symmetry.space_group_name_H-M   'P 1'
#
loop_
_entity.id
_entity.type
_entity.pdbx_description
1 polymer ?
#
loop_
_entity_poly.entity_id
_entity_poly.type
_entity_poly.pdbx_seq_one_letter_code
_entity_poly.pdbx_strand_id
1 'polypeptide(L)'
;MKRAITKKQEQILRLVHHDFDGLSQTEAAKKLNISQSVISDVLERIKKVMPHFFPILTKLEAKRHHLYCVEGWSVEEIAEHFEVTPDSVYKALQRAKGKGACFTEPKGRVLSYSPDMDADVIHKF
;
A
#
# COMPACT_ATOMS: atom_id res chain seq x y z
N MET A 1 16.11 -1.66 -28.08
CA MET A 1 14.88 -1.89 -27.29
C MET A 1 13.87 -0.78 -27.56
N LYS A 2 12.66 -1.13 -28.00
CA LYS A 2 11.54 -0.17 -28.15
C LYS A 2 10.96 0.11 -26.76
N ARG A 3 10.77 1.38 -26.40
CA ARG A 3 10.19 1.76 -25.11
C ARG A 3 8.69 1.41 -25.07
N ALA A 4 8.22 0.84 -23.97
CA ALA A 4 6.81 0.50 -23.75
C ALA A 4 5.94 1.74 -23.47
N ILE A 5 6.51 2.75 -22.81
CA ILE A 5 5.85 4.02 -22.48
C ILE A 5 6.70 5.21 -22.96
N THR A 6 6.05 6.36 -23.17
CA THR A 6 6.72 7.61 -23.55
C THR A 6 7.47 8.22 -22.37
N LYS A 7 8.41 9.13 -22.65
CA LYS A 7 9.13 9.87 -21.59
C LYS A 7 8.19 10.64 -20.66
N LYS A 8 7.09 11.18 -21.18
CA LYS A 8 6.10 11.92 -20.37
C LYS A 8 5.30 10.99 -19.46
N GLN A 9 4.93 9.81 -19.96
CA GLN A 9 4.28 8.76 -19.15
C GLN A 9 5.19 8.27 -18.03
N GLU A 10 6.46 8.04 -18.34
CA GLU A 10 7.48 7.67 -17.36
C GLU A 10 7.64 8.76 -16.29
N GLN A 11 7.70 10.03 -16.70
CA GLN A 11 7.78 11.16 -15.77
C GLN A 11 6.56 11.19 -14.82
N ILE A 12 5.34 11.03 -15.36
CA ILE A 12 4.12 11.01 -14.55
C ILE A 12 4.16 9.84 -13.57
N LEU A 13 4.53 8.64 -14.02
CA LEU A 13 4.64 7.46 -13.18
C LEU A 13 5.61 7.67 -12.01
N ARG A 14 6.81 8.20 -12.28
CA ARG A 14 7.81 8.49 -11.25
C ARG A 14 7.34 9.54 -10.24
N LEU A 15 6.51 10.50 -10.64
CA LEU A 15 5.99 11.49 -9.71
C LEU A 15 4.98 10.87 -8.72
N VAL A 16 4.15 9.94 -9.16
CA VAL A 16 3.04 9.42 -8.34
C VAL A 16 3.36 8.11 -7.63
N HIS A 17 4.32 7.33 -8.11
CA HIS A 17 4.62 6.00 -7.59
C HIS A 17 5.46 6.05 -6.32
N HIS A 18 5.11 5.23 -5.32
CA HIS A 18 5.68 5.25 -3.96
C HIS A 18 7.18 4.97 -3.91
N ASP A 19 7.70 4.13 -4.80
CA ASP A 19 9.15 3.88 -4.96
C ASP A 19 9.96 5.11 -5.40
N PHE A 20 9.31 6.17 -5.86
CA PHE A 20 9.93 7.38 -6.38
C PHE A 20 9.54 8.61 -5.57
N ASP A 21 8.76 9.54 -6.11
CA ASP A 21 8.30 10.73 -5.38
C ASP A 21 7.07 10.41 -4.52
N GLY A 22 6.15 9.56 -5.01
CA GLY A 22 4.94 9.13 -4.31
C GLY A 22 3.95 10.26 -3.99
N LEU A 23 3.87 11.27 -4.87
CA LEU A 23 2.93 12.37 -4.78
C LEU A 23 1.50 11.92 -5.07
N SER A 24 0.53 12.66 -4.55
CA SER A 24 -0.85 12.57 -5.04
C SER A 24 -0.94 13.01 -6.51
N GLN A 25 -1.95 12.52 -7.22
CA GLN A 25 -2.19 12.97 -8.60
C GLN A 25 -2.40 14.49 -8.68
N THR A 26 -3.02 15.10 -7.67
CA THR A 26 -3.25 16.55 -7.61
C THR A 26 -1.94 17.33 -7.47
N GLU A 27 -1.00 16.86 -6.66
CA GLU A 27 0.33 17.48 -6.52
C GLU A 27 1.17 17.29 -7.79
N ALA A 28 1.14 16.09 -8.38
CA ALA A 28 1.81 15.83 -9.64
C ALA A 28 1.23 16.70 -10.78
N ALA A 29 -0.09 16.90 -10.80
CA ALA A 29 -0.79 17.76 -11.75
C ALA A 29 -0.32 19.21 -11.64
N LYS A 30 -0.26 19.74 -10.41
CA LYS A 30 0.30 21.07 -10.12
C LYS A 30 1.76 21.19 -10.58
N LYS A 31 2.60 20.20 -10.25
CA LYS A 31 4.04 20.18 -10.62
C LYS A 31 4.28 20.13 -12.13
N LEU A 32 3.36 19.52 -12.88
CA LEU A 32 3.45 19.41 -14.34
C LEU A 32 2.62 20.45 -15.10
N ASN A 33 1.89 21.32 -14.39
CA ASN A 33 0.94 22.28 -14.94
C ASN A 33 -0.07 21.65 -15.92
N ILE A 34 -0.69 20.54 -15.51
CA ILE A 34 -1.74 19.83 -16.25
C ILE A 34 -2.91 19.52 -15.33
N SER A 35 -4.05 19.10 -15.88
CA SER A 35 -5.19 18.67 -15.05
C SER A 35 -4.94 17.31 -14.40
N GLN A 36 -5.59 17.07 -13.26
CA GLN A 36 -5.58 15.75 -12.62
C GLN A 36 -6.17 14.66 -13.55
N SER A 37 -7.20 14.99 -14.33
CA SER A 37 -7.81 14.06 -15.29
C SER A 37 -6.80 13.52 -16.31
N VAL A 38 -5.91 14.38 -16.83
CA VAL A 38 -4.85 13.95 -17.75
C VAL A 38 -3.90 12.95 -17.08
N ILE A 39 -3.59 13.14 -15.80
CA ILE A 39 -2.78 12.17 -15.06
C ILE A 39 -3.51 10.84 -14.92
N SER A 40 -4.79 10.85 -14.53
CA SER A 40 -5.61 9.64 -14.43
C SER A 40 -5.64 8.86 -15.75
N ASP A 41 -5.90 9.55 -16.87
CA ASP A 41 -5.95 8.93 -18.20
C ASP A 41 -4.60 8.34 -18.61
N VAL A 42 -3.51 9.04 -18.29
CA VAL A 42 -2.15 8.54 -18.53
C VAL A 42 -1.88 7.29 -17.70
N LEU A 43 -2.22 7.29 -16.41
CA LEU A 43 -2.00 6.15 -15.53
C LEU A 43 -2.81 4.92 -15.97
N GLU A 44 -4.06 5.09 -16.42
CA GLU A 44 -4.85 3.99 -16.98
C GLU A 44 -4.22 3.39 -18.24
N ARG A 45 -3.63 4.23 -19.11
CA ARG A 45 -2.87 3.73 -20.27
C ARG A 45 -1.60 2.99 -19.85
N ILE A 46 -0.87 3.51 -18.88
CA ILE A 46 0.34 2.85 -18.35
C ILE A 46 -0.03 1.51 -17.71
N LYS A 47 -1.12 1.43 -16.93
CA LYS A 47 -1.59 0.20 -16.28
C LYS A 47 -1.84 -0.94 -17.27
N LYS A 48 -2.37 -0.63 -18.46
CA LYS A 48 -2.59 -1.63 -19.52
C LYS A 48 -1.29 -2.22 -20.07
N VAL A 49 -0.21 -1.45 -20.08
CA VAL A 49 1.10 -1.85 -20.65
C VAL A 49 2.04 -2.39 -19.58
N MET A 50 1.95 -1.85 -18.36
CA MET A 50 2.85 -2.13 -17.24
C MET A 50 2.04 -2.32 -15.94
N PRO A 51 1.19 -3.36 -15.84
CA PRO A 51 0.30 -3.56 -14.70
C PRO A 51 1.04 -3.84 -13.38
N HIS A 52 2.29 -4.32 -13.45
CA HIS A 52 3.11 -4.64 -12.27
C HIS A 52 3.55 -3.41 -11.46
N PHE A 53 3.45 -2.19 -12.01
CA PHE A 53 3.67 -0.94 -11.28
C PHE A 53 2.40 -0.47 -10.51
N PHE A 54 1.37 -1.30 -10.45
CA PHE A 54 0.13 -1.01 -9.74
C PHE A 54 -0.08 -2.04 -8.62
N PRO A 55 -0.65 -1.64 -7.48
CA PRO A 55 -1.28 -0.35 -7.20
C PRO A 55 -0.30 0.80 -6.92
N ILE A 56 -0.73 2.03 -7.23
CA ILE A 56 0.03 3.25 -6.92
C ILE A 56 -0.45 3.82 -5.58
N LEU A 57 0.44 3.73 -4.59
CA LEU A 57 0.28 4.34 -3.26
C LEU A 57 1.07 5.64 -3.17
N THR A 58 0.64 6.56 -2.29
CA THR A 58 1.51 7.65 -1.86
C THR A 58 2.62 7.12 -0.95
N LYS A 59 3.71 7.88 -0.74
CA LYS A 59 4.77 7.46 0.19
C LYS A 59 4.26 7.13 1.58
N LEU A 60 3.33 7.94 2.10
CA LEU A 60 2.78 7.75 3.43
C LEU A 60 1.89 6.49 3.48
N GLU A 61 1.06 6.26 2.46
CA GLU A 61 0.24 5.06 2.36
C GLU A 61 1.11 3.80 2.25
N ALA A 62 2.18 3.83 1.45
CA ALA A 62 3.11 2.72 1.30
C ALA A 62 3.86 2.41 2.60
N LYS A 63 4.32 3.42 3.34
CA LYS A 63 4.96 3.23 4.65
C LYS A 63 4.04 2.59 5.68
N ARG A 64 2.83 3.13 5.84
CA ARG A 64 1.83 2.57 6.77
C ARG A 64 1.46 1.15 6.39
N HIS A 65 1.31 0.88 5.10
CA HIS A 65 1.04 -0.46 4.59
C HIS A 65 2.21 -1.42 4.87
N HIS A 66 3.45 -0.98 4.70
CA HIS A 66 4.62 -1.81 5.00
C HIS A 66 4.69 -2.19 6.48
N LEU A 67 4.53 -1.23 7.39
CA LEU A 67 4.51 -1.52 8.84
C LEU A 67 3.40 -2.50 9.22
N TYR A 68 2.21 -2.33 8.65
CA TYR A 68 1.08 -3.21 8.94
C TYR A 68 1.26 -4.62 8.35
N CYS A 69 1.57 -4.73 7.05
CA CYS A 69 1.56 -6.01 6.34
C CYS A 69 2.87 -6.78 6.43
N VAL A 70 4.02 -6.09 6.57
CA VAL A 70 5.36 -6.70 6.56
C VAL A 70 5.90 -6.82 7.97
N GLU A 71 5.91 -5.72 8.72
CA GLU A 71 6.42 -5.70 10.10
C GLU A 71 5.39 -6.23 11.12
N GLY A 72 4.11 -6.37 10.74
CA GLY A 72 3.06 -6.93 11.58
C GLY A 72 2.59 -6.01 12.69
N TRP A 73 2.81 -4.70 12.57
CA TRP A 73 2.39 -3.72 13.57
C TRP A 73 0.86 -3.60 13.62
N SER A 74 0.34 -3.40 14.82
CA SER A 74 -1.05 -3.03 15.06
C SER A 74 -1.35 -1.61 14.56
N VAL A 75 -2.64 -1.32 14.37
CA VAL A 75 -3.08 0.02 13.92
C VAL A 75 -2.74 1.07 14.98
N GLU A 76 -2.79 0.68 16.26
CA GLU A 76 -2.47 1.49 17.42
C GLU A 76 -0.98 1.87 17.45
N GLU A 77 -0.07 0.91 17.25
CA GLU A 77 1.38 1.16 17.19
C GLU A 77 1.73 2.08 16.01
N ILE A 78 1.11 1.86 14.85
CA ILE A 78 1.32 2.72 13.68
C ILE A 78 0.78 4.14 13.96
N ALA A 79 -0.38 4.25 14.62
CA ALA A 79 -0.99 5.54 14.95
C ALA A 79 -0.10 6.36 15.89
N GLU A 80 0.44 5.71 16.94
CA GLU A 80 1.39 6.31 17.86
C GLU A 80 2.67 6.76 17.15
N HIS A 81 3.25 5.89 16.31
CA HIS A 81 4.48 6.20 15.58
C HIS A 81 4.38 7.39 14.63
N PHE A 82 3.21 7.61 14.04
CA PHE A 82 2.96 8.74 13.13
C PHE A 82 2.28 9.93 13.81
N GLU A 83 2.03 9.87 15.13
CA GLU A 83 1.30 10.89 15.88
C GLU A 83 -0.08 11.21 15.26
N VAL A 84 -0.79 10.19 14.80
CA VAL A 84 -2.13 10.30 14.19
C VAL A 84 -3.15 9.44 14.91
N THR A 85 -4.43 9.60 14.57
CA THR A 85 -5.48 8.74 15.12
C THR A 85 -5.49 7.35 14.46
N PRO A 86 -5.85 6.28 15.20
CA PRO A 86 -6.03 4.94 14.63
C PRO A 86 -7.00 4.91 13.44
N ASP A 87 -8.07 5.71 13.48
CA ASP A 87 -9.03 5.86 12.37
C ASP A 87 -8.36 6.39 11.08
N SER A 88 -7.41 7.31 11.20
CA SER A 88 -6.64 7.84 10.05
C SER A 88 -5.78 6.75 9.41
N VAL A 89 -5.16 5.89 10.22
CA VAL A 89 -4.40 4.74 9.74
C VAL A 89 -5.32 3.73 9.06
N TYR A 90 -6.45 3.39 9.70
CA TYR A 90 -7.43 2.48 9.14
C TYR A 90 -7.95 2.95 7.78
N LYS A 91 -8.33 4.22 7.65
CA LYS A 91 -8.76 4.83 6.38
C LYS A 91 -7.67 4.77 5.31
N ALA A 92 -6.40 4.99 5.67
CA ALA A 92 -5.29 4.87 4.74
C ALA A 92 -5.11 3.43 4.23
N LEU A 93 -5.19 2.43 5.12
CA LEU A 93 -5.12 1.01 4.76
C LEU A 93 -6.31 0.60 3.87
N GLN A 94 -7.53 1.07 4.17
CA GLN A 94 -8.71 0.83 3.34
C GLN A 94 -8.58 1.45 1.95
N ARG A 95 -8.00 2.65 1.83
CA ARG A 95 -7.71 3.23 0.51
C ARG A 95 -6.69 2.39 -0.27
N ALA A 96 -5.63 1.91 0.39
CA ALA A 96 -4.65 1.02 -0.24
C ALA A 96 -5.31 -0.28 -0.71
N LYS A 97 -6.19 -0.87 0.10
CA LYS A 97 -7.03 -2.02 -0.26
C LYS A 97 -7.87 -1.75 -1.50
N GLY A 98 -8.60 -0.64 -1.52
CA GLY A 98 -9.46 -0.26 -2.64
C GLY A 98 -8.71 -0.05 -3.95
N LYS A 99 -7.42 0.29 -3.90
CA LYS A 99 -6.54 0.40 -5.09
C LYS A 99 -6.06 -0.95 -5.61
N GLY A 100 -6.27 -2.04 -4.88
CA GLY A 100 -5.81 -3.39 -5.24
C GLY A 100 -4.46 -3.77 -4.61
N ALA A 101 -4.06 -3.13 -3.50
CA ALA A 101 -2.95 -3.65 -2.70
C ALA A 101 -3.39 -4.98 -2.11
N CYS A 102 -2.83 -6.08 -2.63
CA CYS A 102 -3.07 -7.40 -2.09
C CYS A 102 -2.27 -7.54 -0.79
N PHE A 103 -3.04 -7.74 0.27
CA PHE A 103 -2.59 -8.20 1.57
C PHE A 103 -2.07 -9.63 1.35
N THR A 104 -0.81 -9.92 1.67
CA THR A 104 -0.59 -11.24 2.27
C THR A 104 -1.56 -11.28 3.42
N GLU A 105 -2.50 -12.24 3.39
CA GLU A 105 -3.49 -12.39 4.44
C GLU A 105 -2.79 -12.13 5.78
N PRO A 106 -3.38 -11.32 6.69
CA PRO A 106 -2.82 -11.24 8.03
C PRO A 106 -2.57 -12.68 8.42
N LYS A 107 -1.34 -13.07 8.77
CA LYS A 107 -1.06 -14.41 9.27
C LYS A 107 -2.11 -14.61 10.36
N GLY A 108 -3.18 -15.32 10.02
CA GLY A 108 -4.40 -15.31 10.82
C GLY A 108 -3.97 -15.74 12.20
N ARG A 109 -4.48 -15.07 13.26
CA ARG A 109 -4.10 -15.28 14.67
C ARG A 109 -3.42 -16.62 14.82
N VAL A 110 -2.09 -16.62 14.80
CA VAL A 110 -1.35 -17.86 14.95
C VAL A 110 -1.78 -18.36 16.32
N LEU A 111 -2.26 -19.59 16.40
CA LEU A 111 -2.59 -20.23 17.68
C LEU A 111 -1.37 -20.05 18.58
N SER A 112 -1.45 -19.13 19.53
CA SER A 112 -0.43 -18.97 20.55
C SER A 112 -0.64 -20.10 21.53
N TYR A 113 0.36 -20.96 21.66
CA TYR A 113 0.37 -21.98 22.68
C TYR A 113 0.26 -21.30 24.05
N SER A 114 -0.78 -21.65 24.80
CA SER A 114 -0.89 -21.27 26.20
C SER A 114 -0.62 -22.53 27.04
N PRO A 115 0.15 -22.43 28.15
CA PRO A 115 0.58 -23.61 28.92
C PRO A 115 -0.57 -24.48 29.48
N ASP A 116 -1.76 -23.91 29.58
CA ASP A 116 -3.00 -24.58 29.97
C ASP A 116 -3.56 -25.53 28.89
N MET A 117 -3.09 -25.44 27.64
CA MET A 117 -3.47 -26.36 26.56
C MET A 117 -2.92 -27.78 26.76
N ASP A 118 -1.87 -27.96 27.57
CA ASP A 118 -1.31 -29.28 27.90
C ASP A 118 -2.14 -30.04 28.93
N ALA A 119 -3.03 -29.36 29.67
CA ALA A 119 -3.85 -29.99 30.69
C ALA A 119 -4.87 -31.00 30.12
N ASP A 120 -5.24 -30.83 28.85
CA ASP A 120 -6.25 -31.65 28.16
C ASP A 120 -5.64 -32.77 27.29
N VAL A 121 -4.32 -32.98 27.33
CA VAL A 121 -3.66 -34.06 26.57
C VAL A 121 -3.90 -35.41 27.27
N ILE A 122 -4.99 -36.07 26.89
CA ILE A 122 -5.30 -37.43 27.35
C ILE A 122 -4.32 -38.42 26.68
N HIS A 123 -3.33 -38.90 27.42
CA HIS A 123 -2.49 -40.02 27.00
C HIS A 123 -3.33 -41.30 26.88
N LYS A 124 -3.61 -41.72 25.65
CA LYS A 124 -4.15 -43.06 25.38
C LYS A 124 -2.99 -44.05 25.27
N PHE A 125 -2.92 -44.97 26.23
CA PHE A 125 -2.09 -46.19 26.17
C PHE A 125 -2.80 -47.29 25.40
#